data_AF-A0A202DXE5-F1
#
_entry.id   AF-A0A202DXE5-F1
#
_cell.length_a   1.000
_cell.length_b   1.000
_cell.length_c   1.000
_cell.angle_alpha   90.00
_cell.angle_beta   90.00
_cell.angle_gamma   90.00
#
_symmetry.space_group_name_H-M   'P 1'
#
loop_
_entity.id
_entity.type
_entity.pdbx_description
1 polymer ?
#
loop_
_entity_poly.entity_id
_entity_poly.type
_entity_poly.pdbx_seq_one_letter_code
_entity_poly.pdbx_strand_id
1 'polypeptide(L)'
;MPAEWEEQKAVLLSWPHNLETWPHQIKKVEQFYYTLIKEIITYQEVWLLIPSLSIKLKIEEELSHIDKNNLKRLKFLHINTHDAWIRDYGPIFLINNKSKLMISNWEFNGWGDKYDEGYFNDNAIPQKIAEQFNIKKTDVNFILEGGSIDVNGLGLLLTSKNCLLNKNRNSKYLQNDIEQILKDNLGVQKVIWVDGEVSGDDTDGHIDDVARFVNKDTIVCAYEDNQKDENYDSLDKIYTQLVEATDQFDQKLNIIKLPMPNPVYFKDKRLPASYANFLITNNKVLV
;
A
#
# COMPACT_ATOMS: atom_id res chain seq x y z
N MET A 1 14.92 -1.33 0.38
CA MET A 1 13.70 -0.66 -0.08
C MET A 1 13.75 0.77 0.45
N PRO A 2 13.66 1.81 -0.40
CA PRO A 2 13.59 3.20 0.07
C PRO A 2 12.32 3.43 0.91
N ALA A 3 12.35 4.42 1.79
CA ALA A 3 11.15 4.85 2.52
C ALA A 3 10.18 5.62 1.60
N GLU A 4 8.89 5.66 1.95
CA GLU A 4 7.88 6.31 1.11
C GLU A 4 8.12 7.83 0.94
N TRP A 5 8.69 8.51 1.94
CA TRP A 5 8.98 9.95 1.87
C TRP A 5 10.26 10.31 1.09
N GLU A 6 11.04 9.33 0.64
CA GLU A 6 12.19 9.59 -0.22
C GLU A 6 11.75 10.11 -1.60
N GLU A 7 12.66 10.70 -2.37
CA GLU A 7 12.30 11.32 -3.66
C GLU A 7 11.72 10.28 -4.64
N GLN A 8 10.51 10.54 -5.11
CA GLN A 8 9.77 9.68 -6.03
C GLN A 8 9.67 10.29 -7.42
N LYS A 9 9.79 9.46 -8.45
CA LYS A 9 9.57 9.86 -9.85
C LYS A 9 8.09 10.07 -10.16
N ALA A 10 7.24 9.13 -9.76
CA ALA A 10 5.82 9.08 -10.08
C ALA A 10 5.04 8.29 -9.02
N VAL A 11 3.75 8.58 -8.89
CA VAL A 11 2.79 7.72 -8.18
C VAL A 11 2.15 6.78 -9.20
N LEU A 12 2.22 5.48 -8.95
CA LEU A 12 1.55 4.48 -9.77
C LEU A 12 0.12 4.30 -9.26
N LEU A 13 -0.86 4.34 -10.17
CA LEU A 13 -2.28 4.14 -9.87
C LEU A 13 -2.86 3.14 -10.87
N SER A 14 -3.87 2.37 -10.46
CA SER A 14 -4.68 1.55 -11.35
C SER A 14 -6.09 2.09 -11.42
N TRP A 15 -6.62 2.30 -12.63
CA TRP A 15 -7.95 2.87 -12.78
C TRP A 15 -9.03 1.87 -12.28
N PRO A 16 -9.95 2.30 -11.40
CA PRO A 16 -11.03 1.45 -10.92
C PRO A 16 -12.01 1.14 -12.06
N HIS A 17 -12.27 -0.15 -12.28
CA HIS A 17 -13.23 -0.59 -13.30
C HIS A 17 -13.97 -1.89 -12.95
N ASN A 18 -13.58 -2.61 -11.89
CA ASN A 18 -14.25 -3.82 -11.43
C ASN A 18 -15.60 -3.53 -10.76
N LEU A 19 -16.69 -3.95 -11.38
CA LEU A 19 -18.04 -3.74 -10.83
C LEU A 19 -18.37 -4.67 -9.66
N GLU A 20 -17.64 -5.77 -9.49
CA GLU A 20 -17.80 -6.70 -8.37
C GLU A 20 -17.22 -6.12 -7.09
N THR A 21 -16.05 -5.47 -7.17
CA THR A 21 -15.45 -4.72 -6.06
C THR A 21 -16.29 -3.50 -5.65
N TRP A 22 -16.84 -2.76 -6.63
CA TRP A 22 -17.61 -1.53 -6.36
C TRP A 22 -19.05 -1.57 -6.92
N PRO A 23 -19.92 -2.47 -6.41
CA PRO A 23 -21.26 -2.65 -6.93
C PRO A 23 -22.08 -1.38 -6.76
N HIS A 24 -22.50 -0.79 -7.88
CA HIS A 24 -23.22 0.49 -7.95
C HIS A 24 -22.47 1.72 -7.41
N GLN A 25 -21.19 1.60 -7.06
CA GLN A 25 -20.38 2.70 -6.52
C GLN A 25 -19.26 3.16 -7.45
N ILE A 26 -18.98 2.42 -8.54
CA ILE A 26 -17.84 2.68 -9.44
C ILE A 26 -17.68 4.16 -9.82
N LYS A 27 -18.78 4.86 -10.15
CA LYS A 27 -18.73 6.29 -10.52
C LYS A 27 -18.20 7.18 -9.39
N LYS A 28 -18.52 6.87 -8.12
CA LYS A 28 -17.99 7.64 -6.99
C LYS A 28 -16.49 7.39 -6.80
N VAL A 29 -16.05 6.15 -7.02
CA VAL A 29 -14.64 5.78 -6.99
C VAL A 29 -13.89 6.49 -8.12
N GLU A 30 -14.41 6.50 -9.34
CA GLU A 30 -13.85 7.28 -10.46
C GLU A 30 -13.73 8.77 -10.12
N GLN A 31 -14.74 9.38 -9.47
CA GLN A 31 -14.69 10.78 -9.02
C GLN A 31 -13.62 11.05 -7.95
N PHE A 32 -13.42 10.11 -7.03
CA PHE A 32 -12.30 10.15 -6.11
C PHE A 32 -10.96 10.10 -6.86
N TYR A 33 -10.80 9.17 -7.81
CA TYR A 33 -9.57 9.07 -8.61
C TYR A 33 -9.31 10.34 -9.43
N TYR A 34 -10.34 10.97 -10.01
CA TYR A 34 -10.17 12.28 -10.66
C TYR A 34 -9.64 13.34 -9.70
N THR A 35 -10.15 13.38 -8.47
CA THR A 35 -9.69 14.32 -7.43
C THR A 35 -8.23 14.05 -7.05
N LEU A 36 -7.91 12.78 -6.78
CA LEU A 36 -6.56 12.32 -6.44
C LEU A 36 -5.55 12.65 -7.54
N ILE A 37 -5.87 12.31 -8.80
CA ILE A 37 -5.02 12.58 -9.95
C ILE A 37 -4.83 14.09 -10.13
N LYS A 38 -5.92 14.88 -10.10
CA LYS A 38 -5.87 16.35 -10.23
C LYS A 38 -4.92 16.96 -9.20
N GLU A 39 -4.93 16.43 -7.98
CA GLU A 39 -4.06 16.89 -6.90
C GLU A 39 -2.58 16.58 -7.18
N ILE A 40 -2.25 15.30 -7.43
CA ILE A 40 -0.85 14.86 -7.60
C ILE A 40 -0.19 15.52 -8.82
N ILE A 41 -0.90 15.63 -9.95
CA ILE A 41 -0.33 16.15 -11.21
C ILE A 41 0.04 17.64 -11.15
N THR A 42 -0.30 18.34 -10.06
CA THR A 42 0.18 19.71 -9.84
C THR A 42 1.67 19.77 -9.50
N TYR A 43 2.25 18.68 -8.98
CA TYR A 43 3.66 18.66 -8.52
C TYR A 43 4.46 17.39 -8.84
N GLN A 44 3.82 16.24 -9.15
CA GLN A 44 4.50 14.97 -9.42
C GLN A 44 3.82 14.21 -10.57
N GLU A 45 4.53 13.27 -11.20
CA GLU A 45 3.94 12.41 -12.23
C GLU A 45 2.95 11.40 -11.62
N VAL A 46 1.86 11.14 -12.35
CA VAL A 46 0.98 10.00 -12.11
C VAL A 46 1.12 9.05 -13.28
N TRP A 47 1.43 7.80 -13.02
CA TRP A 47 1.42 6.73 -14.01
C TRP A 47 0.17 5.88 -13.76
N LEU A 48 -0.81 5.99 -14.65
CA LEU A 48 -2.12 5.37 -14.49
C LEU A 48 -2.26 4.15 -15.41
N LEU A 49 -2.42 2.97 -14.81
CA LEU A 49 -2.77 1.75 -15.52
C LEU A 49 -4.23 1.81 -15.94
N ILE A 50 -4.46 1.54 -17.23
CA ILE A 50 -5.79 1.56 -17.82
C ILE A 50 -6.01 0.31 -18.70
N PRO A 51 -7.19 -0.33 -18.61
CA PRO A 51 -7.46 -1.56 -19.36
C PRO A 51 -7.88 -1.28 -20.81
N SER A 52 -8.23 -0.04 -21.18
CA SER A 52 -8.66 0.29 -22.54
C SER A 52 -8.44 1.75 -22.95
N LEU A 53 -8.39 1.98 -24.27
CA LEU A 53 -8.33 3.33 -24.86
C LEU A 53 -9.61 4.13 -24.61
N SER A 54 -10.77 3.49 -24.45
CA SER A 54 -12.02 4.21 -24.18
C SER A 54 -12.03 4.85 -22.79
N ILE A 55 -11.44 4.18 -21.79
CA ILE A 55 -11.22 4.77 -20.45
C ILE A 55 -10.27 5.95 -20.54
N LYS A 56 -9.17 5.82 -21.28
CA LYS A 56 -8.24 6.94 -21.52
C LYS A 56 -8.97 8.18 -22.02
N LEU A 57 -9.77 8.03 -23.07
CA LEU A 57 -10.49 9.15 -23.68
C LEU A 57 -11.47 9.81 -22.69
N LYS A 58 -12.18 9.03 -21.88
CA LYS A 58 -13.06 9.56 -20.82
C LYS A 58 -12.28 10.37 -19.78
N ILE A 59 -11.12 9.86 -19.35
CA ILE A 59 -10.28 10.57 -18.38
C ILE A 59 -9.73 11.87 -18.98
N GLU A 60 -9.26 11.82 -20.23
CA GLU A 60 -8.77 13.01 -20.94
C GLU A 60 -9.88 14.06 -21.14
N GLU A 61 -11.12 13.63 -21.40
CA GLU A 61 -12.30 14.51 -21.50
C GLU A 61 -12.62 15.17 -20.15
N GLU A 62 -12.74 14.39 -19.07
CA GLU A 62 -13.04 14.88 -17.72
C GLU A 62 -11.96 15.84 -17.20
N LEU A 63 -10.70 15.61 -17.57
CA LEU A 63 -9.56 16.44 -17.15
C LEU A 63 -9.20 17.55 -18.16
N SER A 64 -9.97 17.73 -19.22
CA SER A 64 -9.66 18.68 -20.32
C SER A 64 -9.56 20.14 -19.88
N HIS A 65 -10.17 20.49 -18.75
CA HIS A 65 -10.15 21.84 -18.16
C HIS A 65 -8.89 22.14 -17.32
N ILE A 66 -8.06 21.12 -17.04
CA ILE A 66 -6.83 21.27 -16.26
C ILE A 66 -5.71 21.88 -17.11
N ASP A 67 -4.82 22.64 -16.46
CA ASP A 67 -3.64 23.22 -17.13
C ASP A 67 -2.83 22.17 -17.90
N LYS A 68 -2.46 22.49 -19.14
CA LYS A 68 -1.77 21.56 -20.05
C LYS A 68 -0.41 21.11 -19.53
N ASN A 69 0.29 21.92 -18.72
CA ASN A 69 1.57 21.50 -18.14
C ASN A 69 1.37 20.50 -17.01
N ASN A 70 0.30 20.65 -16.23
CA ASN A 70 -0.09 19.64 -15.25
C ASN A 70 -0.52 18.34 -15.92
N LEU A 71 -1.34 18.41 -16.98
CA LEU A 71 -1.77 17.21 -17.73
C LEU A 71 -0.60 16.41 -18.33
N LYS A 72 0.52 17.05 -18.68
CA LYS A 72 1.73 16.33 -19.14
C LYS A 72 2.30 15.39 -18.07
N ARG A 73 1.99 15.59 -16.79
CA ARG A 73 2.41 14.71 -15.69
C ARG A 73 1.53 13.46 -15.54
N LEU A 74 0.35 13.43 -16.17
CA LEU A 74 -0.46 12.21 -16.25
C LEU A 74 0.04 11.35 -17.42
N LYS A 75 0.55 10.16 -17.11
CA LYS A 75 1.00 9.14 -18.06
C LYS A 75 0.07 7.95 -18.01
N PHE A 76 -0.34 7.45 -19.17
CA PHE A 76 -1.17 6.26 -19.26
C PHE A 76 -0.32 5.04 -19.60
N LEU A 77 -0.49 3.96 -18.84
CA LEU A 77 0.11 2.65 -19.10
C LEU A 77 -1.01 1.70 -19.54
N HIS A 78 -0.95 1.22 -20.78
CA HIS A 78 -1.96 0.33 -21.34
C HIS A 78 -1.73 -1.11 -20.88
N ILE A 79 -2.14 -1.37 -19.64
CA ILE A 79 -1.94 -2.64 -18.96
C ILE A 79 -3.29 -3.05 -18.36
N ASN A 80 -3.77 -4.25 -18.72
CA ASN A 80 -4.96 -4.81 -18.11
C ASN A 80 -4.70 -5.19 -16.65
N THR A 81 -5.57 -4.71 -15.77
CA THR A 81 -5.66 -5.02 -14.33
C THR A 81 -7.01 -5.70 -14.07
N HIS A 82 -7.15 -6.36 -12.94
CA HIS A 82 -8.43 -6.87 -12.46
C HIS A 82 -9.04 -5.91 -11.44
N ASP A 83 -8.27 -5.44 -10.46
CA ASP A 83 -8.73 -4.46 -9.47
C ASP A 83 -7.80 -3.24 -9.37
N ALA A 84 -8.12 -2.24 -8.53
CA ALA A 84 -7.40 -0.96 -8.47
C ALA A 84 -6.34 -0.86 -7.36
N TRP A 85 -6.14 -1.92 -6.58
CA TRP A 85 -5.29 -1.97 -5.38
C TRP A 85 -3.79 -2.12 -5.71
N ILE A 86 -3.27 -1.20 -6.51
CA ILE A 86 -1.87 -1.20 -6.97
C ILE A 86 -0.84 -1.17 -5.84
N ARG A 87 -1.23 -0.75 -4.63
CA ARG A 87 -0.42 -0.86 -3.41
C ARG A 87 0.00 -2.30 -3.17
N ASP A 88 -0.91 -3.24 -3.38
CA ASP A 88 -0.75 -4.63 -2.92
C ASP A 88 -0.09 -5.50 -3.97
N TYR A 89 -0.59 -5.45 -5.21
CA TYR A 89 -0.06 -6.25 -6.32
C TYR A 89 1.02 -5.53 -7.14
N GLY A 90 1.24 -4.24 -6.87
CA GLY A 90 2.18 -3.43 -7.64
C GLY A 90 3.65 -3.78 -7.39
N PRO A 91 4.56 -3.27 -8.23
CA PRO A 91 5.99 -3.52 -8.06
C PRO A 91 6.52 -2.89 -6.78
N ILE A 92 7.17 -3.69 -5.93
CA ILE A 92 7.98 -3.16 -4.82
C ILE A 92 9.34 -2.74 -5.39
N PHE A 93 9.53 -1.43 -5.53
CA PHE A 93 10.75 -0.86 -6.07
C PHE A 93 11.89 -0.85 -5.05
N LEU A 94 13.09 -1.20 -5.52
CA LEU A 94 14.33 -1.17 -4.77
C LEU A 94 15.37 -0.29 -5.48
N ILE A 95 16.27 0.29 -4.71
CA ILE A 95 17.47 0.96 -5.22
C ILE A 95 18.67 0.17 -4.72
N ASN A 96 19.54 -0.27 -5.63
CA ASN A 96 20.76 -0.99 -5.24
C ASN A 96 21.91 -0.02 -4.89
N ASN A 97 23.03 -0.57 -4.44
CA ASN A 97 24.23 0.18 -4.03
C ASN A 97 24.88 1.01 -5.16
N LYS A 98 24.42 0.87 -6.41
CA LYS A 98 24.86 1.65 -7.58
C LYS A 98 23.77 2.65 -8.04
N SER A 99 22.81 2.94 -7.18
CA SER A 99 21.66 3.82 -7.45
C SER A 99 20.81 3.39 -8.65
N LYS A 100 20.75 2.08 -8.95
CA LYS A 100 19.88 1.56 -10.01
C LYS A 100 18.57 1.04 -9.43
N LEU A 101 17.48 1.42 -10.09
CA LEU A 101 16.15 0.91 -9.83
C LEU A 101 16.04 -0.58 -10.17
N MET A 102 15.39 -1.33 -9.28
CA MET A 102 15.08 -2.75 -9.41
C MET A 102 13.65 -3.00 -8.90
N ILE A 103 13.07 -4.14 -9.26
CA ILE A 103 11.78 -4.61 -8.73
C ILE A 103 12.00 -5.91 -7.97
N SER A 104 11.49 -5.97 -6.74
CA SER A 104 11.23 -7.22 -6.04
C SER A 104 9.79 -7.60 -6.32
N ASN A 105 9.60 -8.71 -7.04
CA ASN A 105 8.29 -9.20 -7.46
C ASN A 105 7.82 -10.30 -6.53
N TRP A 106 6.65 -10.12 -5.94
CA TRP A 106 6.04 -11.02 -4.98
C TRP A 106 4.76 -11.58 -5.59
N GLU A 107 4.34 -12.74 -5.11
CA GLU A 107 3.07 -13.32 -5.54
C GLU A 107 1.89 -12.56 -4.89
N PHE A 108 0.80 -12.40 -5.64
CA PHE A 108 -0.47 -11.86 -5.18
C PHE A 108 -1.58 -12.88 -5.39
N ASN A 109 -2.40 -13.09 -4.36
CA ASN A 109 -3.52 -14.05 -4.39
C ASN A 109 -4.88 -13.47 -4.00
N GLY A 110 -5.08 -12.16 -4.12
CA GLY A 110 -6.34 -11.54 -3.69
C GLY A 110 -6.59 -11.67 -2.18
N TRP A 111 -5.58 -11.33 -1.37
CA TRP A 111 -5.62 -11.36 0.10
C TRP A 111 -6.12 -12.68 0.70
N GLY A 112 -5.58 -13.80 0.22
CA GLY A 112 -5.93 -15.13 0.70
C GLY A 112 -7.07 -15.80 -0.06
N ASP A 113 -7.08 -15.66 -1.38
CA ASP A 113 -8.06 -16.27 -2.29
C ASP A 113 -9.52 -15.83 -1.98
N LYS A 114 -9.69 -14.62 -1.46
CA LYS A 114 -11.02 -14.06 -1.11
C LYS A 114 -11.78 -13.54 -2.32
N TYR A 115 -11.05 -13.17 -3.37
CA TYR A 115 -11.58 -12.56 -4.59
C TYR A 115 -11.42 -13.53 -5.77
N ASP A 116 -12.14 -13.26 -6.86
CA ASP A 116 -12.16 -14.14 -8.01
C ASP A 116 -10.78 -14.29 -8.67
N GLU A 117 -10.60 -15.37 -9.44
CA GLU A 117 -9.34 -15.71 -10.13
C GLU A 117 -8.83 -14.62 -11.10
N GLY A 118 -9.59 -13.57 -11.37
CA GLY A 118 -9.15 -12.41 -12.13
C GLY A 118 -7.89 -11.74 -11.57
N TYR A 119 -7.57 -11.91 -10.28
CA TYR A 119 -6.35 -11.38 -9.65
C TYR A 119 -5.05 -11.86 -10.35
N PHE A 120 -5.06 -12.90 -11.18
CA PHE A 120 -3.89 -13.26 -12.00
C PHE A 120 -3.43 -12.12 -12.92
N ASN A 121 -4.35 -11.25 -13.36
CA ASN A 121 -3.99 -10.05 -14.13
C ASN A 121 -3.20 -9.05 -13.28
N ASP A 122 -3.55 -8.94 -12.00
CA ASP A 122 -2.91 -8.06 -11.01
C ASP A 122 -1.55 -8.61 -10.59
N ASN A 123 -1.44 -9.92 -10.35
CA ASN A 123 -0.17 -10.59 -10.05
C ASN A 123 0.87 -10.44 -11.19
N ALA A 124 0.41 -10.28 -12.44
CA ALA A 124 1.30 -10.07 -13.59
C ALA A 124 1.82 -8.62 -13.73
N ILE A 125 1.33 -7.66 -12.94
CA ILE A 125 1.62 -6.23 -13.11
C ILE A 125 3.10 -5.89 -12.92
N PRO A 126 3.81 -6.36 -11.87
CA PRO A 126 5.22 -6.02 -11.69
C PRO A 126 6.09 -6.50 -12.87
N GLN A 127 5.77 -7.66 -13.47
CA GLN A 127 6.44 -8.15 -14.67
C GLN A 127 6.22 -7.21 -15.86
N LYS A 128 4.98 -6.80 -16.13
CA LYS A 128 4.66 -5.89 -17.25
C LYS A 128 5.35 -4.53 -17.09
N ILE A 129 5.40 -4.00 -15.86
CA ILE A 129 6.13 -2.77 -15.55
C ILE A 129 7.64 -2.97 -15.76
N ALA A 130 8.21 -4.08 -15.29
CA ALA A 130 9.63 -4.39 -15.48
C ALA A 130 10.01 -4.43 -16.97
N GLU A 131 9.21 -5.09 -17.80
CA GLU A 131 9.42 -5.17 -19.25
C GLU A 131 9.29 -3.80 -19.92
N GLN A 132 8.22 -3.07 -19.63
CA GLN A 132 7.93 -1.78 -20.26
C GLN A 132 9.02 -0.73 -19.98
N PHE A 133 9.62 -0.75 -18.79
CA PHE A 133 10.65 0.21 -18.39
C PHE A 133 12.07 -0.38 -18.40
N ASN A 134 12.25 -1.62 -18.86
CA ASN A 134 13.51 -2.35 -18.84
C ASN A 134 14.21 -2.32 -17.46
N ILE A 135 13.42 -2.57 -16.40
CA ILE A 135 13.88 -2.60 -15.01
C ILE A 135 14.22 -4.04 -14.65
N LYS A 136 15.37 -4.25 -14.01
CA LYS A 136 15.73 -5.58 -13.50
C LYS A 136 14.75 -6.00 -12.40
N LYS A 137 14.15 -7.16 -12.58
CA LYS A 137 13.20 -7.77 -11.65
C LYS A 137 13.78 -9.05 -11.03
N THR A 138 13.46 -9.30 -9.77
CA THR A 138 13.74 -10.56 -9.06
C THR A 138 12.42 -11.14 -8.57
N ASP A 139 12.15 -12.39 -8.92
CA ASP A 139 10.96 -13.13 -8.46
C ASP A 139 11.19 -13.75 -7.09
N VAL A 140 10.23 -13.52 -6.19
CA VAL A 140 10.17 -14.09 -4.86
C VAL A 140 8.93 -14.97 -4.80
N ASN A 141 9.11 -16.30 -4.75
CA ASN A 141 8.02 -17.28 -4.69
C ASN A 141 7.37 -17.30 -3.30
N PHE A 142 6.79 -16.17 -2.90
CA PHE A 142 6.20 -15.89 -1.59
C PHE A 142 5.10 -14.84 -1.77
N ILE A 143 3.95 -15.05 -1.13
CA ILE A 143 2.82 -14.12 -1.24
C ILE A 143 3.07 -12.93 -0.32
N LEU A 144 3.06 -11.70 -0.86
CA LEU A 144 3.24 -10.49 -0.06
C LEU A 144 2.59 -9.29 -0.74
N GLU A 145 1.70 -8.62 -0.02
CA GLU A 145 1.09 -7.37 -0.43
C GLU A 145 1.90 -6.17 0.05
N GLY A 146 2.07 -5.15 -0.79
CA GLY A 146 2.78 -3.93 -0.39
C GLY A 146 2.14 -3.17 0.78
N GLY A 147 0.82 -3.22 0.99
CA GLY A 147 0.13 -2.62 2.15
C GLY A 147 0.35 -3.38 3.46
N SER A 148 0.84 -4.62 3.40
CA SER A 148 1.11 -5.45 4.58
C SER A 148 2.46 -5.12 5.26
N ILE A 149 3.27 -4.25 4.65
CA ILE A 149 4.58 -3.83 5.15
C ILE A 149 4.78 -2.31 5.05
N ASP A 150 5.59 -1.75 5.95
CA ASP A 150 6.03 -0.35 5.88
C ASP A 150 7.51 -0.25 6.29
N VAL A 151 8.32 0.58 5.63
CA VAL A 151 9.77 0.63 5.85
C VAL A 151 10.29 2.03 6.10
N ASN A 152 11.34 2.15 6.93
CA ASN A 152 11.94 3.44 7.27
C ASN A 152 13.10 3.89 6.37
N GLY A 153 13.44 3.09 5.35
CA GLY A 153 14.57 3.35 4.44
C GLY A 153 15.97 3.17 5.06
N LEU A 154 16.05 2.74 6.33
CA LEU A 154 17.31 2.51 7.07
C LEU A 154 17.51 1.07 7.55
N GLY A 155 16.62 0.17 7.16
CA GLY A 155 16.71 -1.25 7.49
C GLY A 155 15.70 -1.73 8.53
N LEU A 156 14.70 -0.91 8.87
CA LEU A 156 13.56 -1.34 9.68
C LEU A 156 12.35 -1.59 8.78
N LEU A 157 11.64 -2.68 9.05
CA LEU A 157 10.35 -3.02 8.45
C LEU A 157 9.33 -3.20 9.57
N LEU A 158 8.14 -2.63 9.38
CA LEU A 158 6.98 -2.81 10.24
C LEU A 158 5.95 -3.68 9.51
N THR A 159 5.35 -4.63 10.21
CA THR A 159 4.30 -5.50 9.67
C THR A 159 3.42 -6.07 10.79
N SER A 160 2.31 -6.72 10.43
CA SER A 160 1.40 -7.37 11.37
C SER A 160 1.53 -8.88 11.35
N LYS A 161 1.32 -9.50 12.51
CA LYS A 161 1.21 -10.96 12.64
C LYS A 161 -0.07 -11.47 12.01
N ASN A 162 -1.18 -10.74 12.16
CA ASN A 162 -2.49 -11.11 11.62
C ASN A 162 -2.41 -11.40 10.12
N CYS A 163 -1.66 -10.59 9.37
CA CYS A 163 -1.57 -10.71 7.92
C CYS A 163 -0.49 -11.73 7.51
N LEU A 164 0.78 -11.50 7.85
CA LEU A 164 1.88 -12.28 7.30
C LEU A 164 1.97 -13.71 7.86
N LEU A 165 1.43 -13.96 9.06
CA LEU A 165 1.31 -15.31 9.62
C LEU A 165 -0.04 -15.97 9.34
N ASN A 166 -0.92 -15.31 8.57
CA ASN A 166 -2.18 -15.92 8.16
C ASN A 166 -1.92 -17.15 7.28
N LYS A 167 -2.68 -18.22 7.55
CA LYS A 167 -2.57 -19.48 6.81
C LYS A 167 -2.96 -19.33 5.34
N ASN A 168 -3.78 -18.34 5.01
CA ASN A 168 -4.20 -18.04 3.63
C ASN A 168 -3.12 -17.33 2.80
N ARG A 169 -2.00 -16.93 3.41
CA ARG A 169 -0.79 -16.46 2.71
C ARG A 169 0.19 -17.61 2.61
N ASN A 170 1.09 -17.72 3.58
CA ASN A 170 2.31 -18.51 3.46
C ASN A 170 2.38 -19.60 4.55
N SER A 171 1.34 -20.45 4.67
CA SER A 171 1.14 -21.42 5.76
C SER A 171 2.30 -22.37 6.10
N LYS A 172 3.24 -22.58 5.18
CA LYS A 172 4.40 -23.46 5.36
C LYS A 172 5.58 -22.79 6.09
N TYR A 173 5.55 -21.47 6.27
CA TYR A 173 6.65 -20.70 6.84
C TYR A 173 6.35 -20.30 8.29
N LEU A 174 7.37 -20.37 9.13
CA LEU A 174 7.34 -19.79 10.48
C LEU A 174 7.76 -18.32 10.42
N GLN A 175 7.47 -17.56 11.47
CA GLN A 175 7.81 -16.13 11.54
C GLN A 175 9.29 -15.86 11.21
N ASN A 176 10.22 -16.66 11.74
CA ASN A 176 11.66 -16.49 11.46
C ASN A 176 12.02 -16.73 9.99
N ASP A 177 11.31 -17.63 9.30
CA ASP A 177 11.53 -17.88 7.86
C ASP A 177 11.06 -16.67 7.04
N ILE A 178 9.89 -16.11 7.40
CA ILE A 178 9.34 -14.91 6.76
C ILE A 178 10.27 -13.72 6.98
N GLU A 179 10.77 -13.52 8.20
CA GLU A 179 11.75 -12.46 8.49
C GLU A 179 12.99 -12.58 7.61
N GLN A 180 13.52 -13.79 7.41
CA GLN A 180 14.69 -14.00 6.57
C GLN A 180 14.39 -13.67 5.11
N ILE A 181 13.23 -14.11 4.59
CA ILE A 181 12.79 -13.81 3.22
C ILE A 181 12.66 -12.30 3.01
N LEU A 182 12.06 -11.57 3.96
CA LEU A 182 11.93 -10.11 3.89
C LEU A 182 13.31 -9.42 3.91
N LYS A 183 14.22 -9.84 4.78
CA LYS A 183 15.59 -9.28 4.86
C LYS A 183 16.34 -9.47 3.54
N ASP A 184 16.31 -10.68 2.98
CA ASP A 184 17.04 -11.03 1.77
C ASP A 184 16.54 -10.29 0.52
N ASN A 185 15.23 -10.02 0.45
CA ASN A 185 14.60 -9.47 -0.75
C ASN A 185 14.30 -7.97 -0.66
N LEU A 186 14.20 -7.39 0.53
CA LEU A 186 13.92 -5.96 0.72
C LEU A 186 15.12 -5.16 1.22
N GLY A 187 16.20 -5.84 1.67
CA GLY A 187 17.39 -5.20 2.22
C GLY A 187 17.17 -4.56 3.59
N VAL A 188 16.23 -5.10 4.36
CA VAL A 188 15.97 -4.71 5.75
C VAL A 188 16.82 -5.55 6.70
N GLN A 189 17.02 -5.07 7.92
CA GLN A 189 17.87 -5.69 8.94
C GLN A 189 17.04 -6.21 10.13
N LYS A 190 15.99 -5.47 10.49
CA LYS A 190 15.11 -5.79 11.62
C LYS A 190 13.65 -5.64 11.21
N VAL A 191 12.82 -6.56 11.71
CA VAL A 191 11.37 -6.56 11.49
C VAL A 191 10.69 -6.33 12.83
N ILE A 192 9.77 -5.37 12.87
CA ILE A 192 8.88 -5.12 14.00
C ILE A 192 7.54 -5.75 13.65
N TRP A 193 7.06 -6.62 14.54
CA TRP A 193 5.81 -7.33 14.40
C TRP A 193 4.80 -6.81 15.43
N VAL A 194 3.68 -6.29 14.95
CA VAL A 194 2.53 -5.96 15.79
C VAL A 194 1.43 -7.01 15.66
N ASP A 195 0.52 -7.06 16.63
CA ASP A 195 -0.57 -8.03 16.70
C ASP A 195 -1.88 -7.29 17.01
N GLY A 196 -2.76 -7.29 16.01
CA GLY A 196 -3.98 -6.49 15.96
C GLY A 196 -4.26 -5.99 14.54
N GLU A 197 -5.46 -5.47 14.36
CA GLU A 197 -6.01 -4.97 13.09
C GLU A 197 -7.09 -3.91 13.34
N VAL A 198 -7.55 -3.26 12.26
CA VAL A 198 -8.73 -2.39 12.29
C VAL A 198 -9.98 -3.20 11.95
N SER A 199 -11.08 -2.90 12.62
CA SER A 199 -12.38 -3.55 12.43
C SER A 199 -12.95 -3.28 11.04
N GLY A 200 -13.43 -4.33 10.38
CA GLY A 200 -13.97 -4.26 9.02
C GLY A 200 -12.92 -4.38 7.92
N ASP A 201 -11.66 -4.62 8.29
CA ASP A 201 -10.58 -4.90 7.34
C ASP A 201 -10.72 -6.29 6.72
N ASP A 202 -10.66 -6.36 5.39
CA ASP A 202 -10.72 -7.60 4.62
C ASP A 202 -9.33 -8.09 4.19
N THR A 203 -8.25 -7.42 4.59
CA THR A 203 -6.86 -7.75 4.21
C THR A 203 -6.14 -8.66 5.22
N ASP A 204 -6.80 -9.01 6.33
CA ASP A 204 -6.26 -9.73 7.49
C ASP A 204 -5.27 -8.91 8.34
N GLY A 205 -5.51 -7.61 8.49
CA GLY A 205 -4.75 -6.72 9.36
C GLY A 205 -3.56 -6.10 8.66
N HIS A 206 -3.74 -5.50 7.48
CA HIS A 206 -2.66 -4.74 6.86
C HIS A 206 -2.12 -3.65 7.81
N ILE A 207 -0.80 -3.45 7.75
CA ILE A 207 -0.14 -2.49 8.63
C ILE A 207 -0.42 -1.04 8.20
N ASP A 208 -0.70 -0.82 6.91
CA ASP A 208 -0.91 0.51 6.37
C ASP A 208 -2.21 1.20 6.84
N ASP A 209 -3.17 0.42 7.34
CA ASP A 209 -4.36 0.92 8.04
C ASP A 209 -4.14 1.23 9.52
N VAL A 210 -2.98 0.86 10.07
CA VAL A 210 -2.72 0.92 11.52
C VAL A 210 -1.56 1.84 11.85
N ALA A 211 -0.40 1.65 11.24
CA ALA A 211 0.82 2.33 11.64
C ALA A 211 1.80 2.51 10.48
N ARG A 212 2.37 3.71 10.37
CA ARG A 212 3.26 4.10 9.26
C ARG A 212 4.50 4.82 9.79
N PHE A 213 5.66 4.53 9.22
CA PHE A 213 6.81 5.40 9.40
C PHE A 213 6.55 6.75 8.73
N VAL A 214 6.89 7.83 9.42
CA VAL A 214 6.84 9.21 8.88
C VAL A 214 8.23 9.84 8.78
N ASN A 215 9.21 9.19 9.37
CA ASN A 215 10.63 9.43 9.18
C ASN A 215 11.41 8.19 9.67
N LYS A 216 12.74 8.33 9.77
CA LYS A 216 13.68 7.26 10.12
C LYS A 216 13.43 6.58 11.47
N ASP A 217 12.88 7.28 12.46
CA ASP A 217 12.74 6.80 13.85
C ASP A 217 11.36 7.05 14.46
N THR A 218 10.42 7.58 13.67
CA THR A 218 9.08 7.96 14.13
C THR A 218 8.01 7.18 13.39
N ILE A 219 7.09 6.59 14.14
CA ILE A 219 5.89 5.91 13.65
C ILE A 219 4.66 6.69 14.11
N VAL A 220 3.73 6.95 13.19
CA VAL A 220 2.36 7.32 13.55
C VAL A 220 1.52 6.05 13.67
N CYS A 221 0.72 5.95 14.72
CA CYS A 221 -0.12 4.78 15.01
C CYS A 221 -1.55 5.23 15.26
N ALA A 222 -2.50 4.68 14.51
CA ALA A 222 -3.92 4.79 14.76
C ALA A 222 -4.22 4.44 16.23
N TYR A 223 -5.01 5.28 16.89
CA TYR A 223 -5.36 5.14 18.29
C TYR A 223 -6.81 5.54 18.52
N GLU A 224 -7.53 4.71 19.28
CA GLU A 224 -8.92 4.91 19.66
C GLU A 224 -8.97 5.16 21.16
N ASP A 225 -9.55 6.30 21.57
CA ASP A 225 -9.67 6.67 22.99
C ASP A 225 -10.99 6.12 23.60
N ASN A 226 -11.98 5.79 22.77
CA ASN A 226 -13.25 5.24 23.20
C ASN A 226 -13.14 3.74 23.50
N GLN A 227 -13.06 3.40 24.78
CA GLN A 227 -13.05 2.03 25.32
C GLN A 227 -14.21 1.12 24.89
N LYS A 228 -15.26 1.67 24.28
CA LYS A 228 -16.41 0.90 23.79
C LYS A 228 -16.39 0.67 22.28
N ASP A 229 -15.47 1.28 21.54
CA ASP A 229 -15.32 1.00 20.11
C ASP A 229 -14.57 -0.33 19.92
N GLU A 230 -14.94 -1.05 18.86
CA GLU A 230 -14.39 -2.36 18.50
C GLU A 230 -12.87 -2.33 18.28
N ASN A 231 -12.31 -1.17 17.91
CA ASN A 231 -10.87 -1.01 17.68
C ASN A 231 -10.05 -0.76 18.94
N TYR A 232 -10.65 -0.41 20.08
CA TYR A 232 -9.91 0.07 21.25
C TYR A 232 -8.83 -0.92 21.72
N ASP A 233 -9.23 -2.15 22.04
CA ASP A 233 -8.31 -3.16 22.60
C ASP A 233 -7.20 -3.53 21.59
N SER A 234 -7.55 -3.61 20.31
CA SER A 234 -6.61 -3.93 19.22
C SER A 234 -5.56 -2.82 19.05
N LEU A 235 -5.99 -1.56 18.93
CA LEU A 235 -5.10 -0.43 18.71
C LEU A 235 -4.27 -0.08 19.95
N ASP A 236 -4.81 -0.23 21.17
CA ASP A 236 -4.05 -0.02 22.40
C ASP A 236 -2.91 -1.06 22.56
N LYS A 237 -3.19 -2.32 22.19
CA LYS A 237 -2.19 -3.39 22.14
C LYS A 237 -1.08 -3.07 21.13
N ILE A 238 -1.44 -2.67 19.91
CA ILE A 238 -0.47 -2.30 18.87
C ILE A 238 0.39 -1.12 19.33
N TYR A 239 -0.24 -0.06 19.86
CA TYR A 239 0.47 1.10 20.39
C TYR A 239 1.48 0.71 21.48
N THR A 240 1.07 -0.14 22.41
CA THR A 240 1.95 -0.64 23.49
C THR A 240 3.15 -1.41 22.93
N GLN A 241 2.95 -2.29 21.96
CA GLN A 241 4.03 -3.03 21.30
C GLN A 241 5.02 -2.09 20.58
N LEU A 242 4.51 -1.05 19.93
CA LEU A 242 5.35 -0.06 19.24
C LEU A 242 6.18 0.80 20.20
N VAL A 243 5.62 1.20 21.35
CA VAL A 243 6.35 1.92 22.40
C VAL A 243 7.49 1.07 23.00
N GLU A 244 7.28 -0.24 23.06
CA GLU A 244 8.30 -1.18 23.54
C GLU A 244 9.37 -1.48 22.49
N ALA A 245 9.04 -1.37 21.20
CA ALA A 245 9.94 -1.66 20.09
C ALA A 245 11.18 -0.76 20.04
N THR A 246 12.20 -1.24 19.33
CA THR A 246 13.44 -0.52 19.06
C THR A 246 13.83 -0.62 17.59
N ASP A 247 14.59 0.37 17.12
CA ASP A 247 15.13 0.40 15.77
C ASP A 247 16.21 -0.68 15.54
N GLN A 248 16.78 -0.71 14.35
CA GLN A 248 17.88 -1.62 13.97
C GLN A 248 19.19 -1.42 14.75
N PHE A 249 19.28 -0.35 15.56
CA PHE A 249 20.42 -0.03 16.43
C PHE A 249 20.05 -0.13 17.92
N ASP A 250 18.92 -0.78 18.23
CA ASP A 250 18.37 -0.96 19.57
C ASP A 250 18.02 0.33 20.33
N GLN A 251 17.75 1.41 19.59
CA GLN A 251 17.27 2.67 20.13
C GLN A 251 15.74 2.73 20.13
N LYS A 252 15.17 3.49 21.06
CA LYS A 252 13.71 3.67 21.14
C LYS A 252 13.18 4.49 19.97
N LEU A 253 12.02 4.08 19.47
CA LEU A 253 11.27 4.81 18.44
C LEU A 253 10.39 5.89 19.07
N ASN A 254 10.08 6.92 18.29
CA ASN A 254 9.09 7.93 18.64
C ASN A 254 7.72 7.50 18.11
N ILE A 255 6.75 7.26 19.00
CA ILE A 255 5.42 6.78 18.62
C ILE A 255 4.39 7.89 18.82
N ILE A 256 3.79 8.36 17.73
CA ILE A 256 2.79 9.42 17.72
C ILE A 256 1.41 8.81 17.51
N LYS A 257 0.47 9.12 18.41
CA LYS A 257 -0.93 8.73 18.23
C LYS A 257 -1.57 9.50 17.08
N LEU A 258 -2.24 8.79 16.19
CA LEU A 258 -3.08 9.31 15.12
C LEU A 258 -4.52 8.96 15.48
N PRO A 259 -5.47 9.90 15.53
CA PRO A 259 -6.84 9.58 15.92
C PRO A 259 -7.48 8.63 14.90
N MET A 260 -8.47 7.85 15.34
CA MET A 260 -9.36 7.14 14.42
C MET A 260 -10.45 8.07 13.86
N PRO A 261 -10.88 7.89 12.60
CA PRO A 261 -12.14 8.45 12.13
C PRO A 261 -13.31 7.93 12.97
N ASN A 262 -14.39 8.71 13.05
CA ASN A 262 -15.65 8.19 13.58
C ASN A 262 -16.06 6.93 12.79
N PRO A 263 -16.71 5.94 13.44
CA PRO A 263 -17.16 4.71 12.78
C PRO A 263 -17.89 4.95 11.45
N VAL A 264 -17.39 4.35 10.37
CA VAL A 264 -18.00 4.42 9.04
C VAL A 264 -18.66 3.07 8.73
N TYR A 265 -19.91 3.11 8.29
CA TYR A 265 -20.68 1.91 7.97
C TYR A 265 -21.25 1.97 6.55
N PHE A 266 -21.31 0.82 5.88
CA PHE A 266 -22.05 0.64 4.65
C PHE A 266 -22.87 -0.65 4.71
N LYS A 267 -24.19 -0.55 4.54
CA LYS A 267 -25.14 -1.67 4.68
C LYS A 267 -24.91 -2.45 6.00
N ASP A 268 -24.82 -1.72 7.11
CA ASP A 268 -24.60 -2.23 8.47
C ASP A 268 -23.27 -2.97 8.71
N LYS A 269 -22.35 -2.98 7.73
CA LYS A 269 -20.98 -3.45 7.90
C LYS A 269 -20.05 -2.29 8.24
N ARG A 270 -19.21 -2.47 9.26
CA ARG A 270 -18.11 -1.54 9.59
C ARG A 270 -17.12 -1.54 8.42
N LEU A 271 -16.71 -0.36 7.98
CA LEU A 271 -15.65 -0.17 7.00
C LEU A 271 -14.32 0.13 7.72
N PRO A 272 -13.16 -0.27 7.16
CA PRO A 272 -11.85 -0.06 7.76
C PRO A 272 -11.35 1.38 7.52
N ALA A 273 -12.16 2.37 7.89
CA ALA A 273 -11.77 3.77 7.72
C ALA A 273 -10.63 4.12 8.70
N SER A 274 -9.48 4.51 8.16
CA SER A 274 -8.30 4.90 8.93
C SER A 274 -7.60 6.11 8.30
N TYR A 275 -7.18 7.06 9.13
CA TYR A 275 -6.29 8.15 8.66
C TYR A 275 -4.86 7.66 8.41
N ALA A 276 -4.47 6.45 8.87
CA ALA A 276 -3.15 5.89 8.62
C ALA A 276 -2.93 5.48 7.15
N ASN A 277 -4.02 5.26 6.41
CA ASN A 277 -4.00 4.93 4.98
C ASN A 277 -3.71 6.15 4.07
N PHE A 278 -2.84 7.06 4.54
CA PHE A 278 -2.39 8.22 3.77
C PHE A 278 -1.30 7.82 2.75
N LEU A 279 -1.10 8.69 1.76
CA LEU A 279 -0.01 8.59 0.79
C LEU A 279 0.99 9.73 0.99
N ILE A 280 2.26 9.41 1.24
CA ILE A 280 3.34 10.41 1.18
C ILE A 280 3.79 10.57 -0.27
N THR A 281 3.74 11.80 -0.76
CA THR A 281 4.27 12.20 -2.08
C THR A 281 5.35 13.27 -1.87
N ASN A 282 6.09 13.62 -2.92
CA ASN A 282 7.26 14.50 -2.78
C ASN A 282 7.00 15.80 -1.99
N ASN A 283 5.88 16.50 -2.28
CA ASN A 283 5.60 17.82 -1.71
C ASN A 283 4.35 17.85 -0.82
N LYS A 284 3.63 16.73 -0.68
CA LYS A 284 2.35 16.66 0.05
C LYS A 284 2.12 15.28 0.67
N VAL A 285 1.33 15.26 1.74
CA VAL A 285 0.71 14.04 2.28
C VAL A 285 -0.78 14.10 1.97
N LEU A 286 -1.31 13.05 1.36
CA LEU A 286 -2.72 12.95 0.99
C LEU A 286 -3.43 12.06 2.02
N VAL A 287 -4.35 12.64 2.78
CA VAL A 287 -5.13 12.01 3.87
C VAL A 287 -6.61 12.06 3.52
#